data_AF-A0A9X1TAJ2-F1
#
_entry.id   AF-A0A9X1TAJ2-F1
#
_cell.length_a   1.000
_cell.length_b   1.000
_cell.length_c   1.000
_cell.angle_alpha   90.00
_cell.angle_beta   90.00
_cell.angle_gamma   90.00
#
_symmetry.space_group_name_H-M   'P 1'
#
loop_
_entity.id
_entity.type
_entity.pdbx_description
1 polymer ?
#
loop_
_entity_poly.entity_id
_entity_poly.type
_entity_poly.pdbx_seq_one_letter_code
_entity_poly.pdbx_strand_id
1 'polypeptide(L)'
;MDLQLNPALDLKYIDQVYGDDPVILYMIFDAFLGDSVPRWHSLHKALHREDMKESASIVHGLKPSFTMAGLTWIRPKVEVLEQAIKENETRENLMTIYQTISAELNELLPIIEQESERLKQLQ
;
A
#
# COMPACT_ATOMS: atom_id res chain seq x y z
N MET A 1 -18.88 0.29 -17.70
CA MET A 1 -19.87 0.86 -16.76
C MET A 1 -18.98 1.59 -15.79
N ASP A 2 -18.89 2.92 -15.87
CA ASP A 2 -17.86 3.65 -15.11
C ASP A 2 -17.99 3.27 -13.64
N LEU A 3 -16.95 2.64 -13.09
CA LEU A 3 -17.00 2.11 -11.73
C LEU A 3 -17.09 3.24 -10.68
N GLN A 4 -16.85 4.50 -11.04
CA GLN A 4 -16.93 5.68 -10.16
C GLN A 4 -16.23 5.44 -8.82
N LEU A 5 -14.98 4.97 -8.89
CA LEU A 5 -14.12 4.80 -7.72
C LEU A 5 -13.77 6.16 -7.08
N ASN A 6 -13.43 6.15 -5.80
CA ASN A 6 -13.01 7.34 -5.08
C ASN A 6 -11.80 8.04 -5.74
N PRO A 7 -11.86 9.36 -6.00
CA PRO A 7 -10.77 10.12 -6.63
C PRO A 7 -9.52 10.25 -5.77
N ALA A 8 -9.56 9.81 -4.51
CA ALA A 8 -8.38 9.65 -3.67
C ALA A 8 -7.51 8.44 -4.08
N LEU A 9 -7.88 7.70 -5.13
CA LEU A 9 -7.06 6.67 -5.79
C LEU A 9 -6.62 7.14 -7.18
N ASP A 10 -5.54 6.57 -7.72
CA ASP A 10 -5.12 6.82 -9.09
C ASP A 10 -6.05 6.11 -10.08
N LEU A 11 -7.18 6.75 -10.37
CA LEU A 11 -8.21 6.22 -11.26
C LEU A 11 -7.69 6.01 -12.68
N LYS A 12 -6.75 6.85 -13.12
CA LYS A 12 -6.15 6.73 -14.44
C LYS A 12 -5.29 5.47 -14.54
N TYR A 13 -4.48 5.18 -13.52
CA TYR A 13 -3.73 3.94 -13.45
C TYR A 13 -4.64 2.73 -13.39
N ILE A 14 -5.65 2.76 -12.51
CA ILE A 14 -6.61 1.68 -12.34
C ILE A 14 -7.32 1.35 -13.66
N ASP A 15 -7.89 2.35 -14.33
CA ASP A 15 -8.56 2.17 -15.62
C ASP A 15 -7.60 1.65 -16.70
N GLN A 16 -6.37 2.16 -16.74
CA GLN A 16 -5.37 1.71 -17.70
C GLN A 16 -4.97 0.24 -17.51
N VAL A 17 -4.90 -0.25 -16.27
CA VAL A 17 -4.40 -1.60 -15.95
C VAL A 17 -5.52 -2.63 -15.87
N TYR A 18 -6.66 -2.27 -15.28
CA TYR A 18 -7.76 -3.17 -14.98
C TYR A 18 -9.03 -2.86 -15.77
N GLY A 19 -9.13 -1.66 -16.35
CA GLY A 19 -10.34 -1.17 -17.00
C GLY A 19 -11.52 -1.10 -16.04
N ASP A 20 -12.69 -1.40 -16.58
CA ASP A 20 -13.98 -1.42 -15.88
C ASP A 20 -14.33 -2.81 -15.29
N ASP A 21 -13.35 -3.63 -14.90
CA ASP A 21 -13.61 -4.96 -14.33
C ASP A 21 -13.72 -4.90 -12.79
N PRO A 22 -14.95 -4.92 -12.22
CA PRO A 22 -15.13 -4.85 -10.77
C PRO A 22 -14.61 -6.08 -10.03
N VAL A 23 -14.56 -7.25 -10.68
CA VAL A 23 -14.10 -8.50 -10.07
C VAL A 23 -12.60 -8.44 -9.86
N ILE A 24 -11.86 -8.00 -10.88
CA ILE A 24 -10.40 -7.82 -10.77
C ILE A 24 -10.08 -6.78 -9.70
N LEU A 25 -10.76 -5.64 -9.70
CA LEU A 25 -10.50 -4.58 -8.73
C LEU A 25 -10.83 -5.00 -7.30
N TYR A 26 -11.93 -5.70 -7.09
CA TYR A 26 -12.25 -6.30 -5.79
C TYR A 26 -11.12 -7.23 -5.32
N MET A 27 -10.64 -8.15 -6.17
CA MET A 27 -9.55 -9.06 -5.80
C MET A 27 -8.27 -8.31 -5.43
N ILE A 28 -7.95 -7.22 -6.12
CA ILE A 28 -6.77 -6.40 -5.82
C ILE A 28 -6.92 -5.68 -4.48
N PHE A 29 -8.06 -5.05 -4.20
CA PHE A 29 -8.29 -4.37 -2.92
C PHE A 29 -8.39 -5.36 -1.76
N ASP A 30 -9.08 -6.49 -1.93
CA ASP A 30 -9.15 -7.55 -0.93
C ASP A 30 -7.76 -8.12 -0.61
N ALA A 31 -6.92 -8.40 -1.61
CA ALA A 31 -5.55 -8.83 -1.39
C ALA A 31 -4.68 -7.75 -0.74
N PHE A 32 -4.87 -6.48 -1.11
CA PHE A 32 -4.15 -5.38 -0.49
C PHE A 32 -4.48 -5.26 1.01
N LEU A 33 -5.77 -5.26 1.35
CA LEU A 33 -6.25 -5.17 2.73
C LEU A 33 -5.90 -6.43 3.55
N GLY A 34 -6.05 -7.61 2.96
CA GLY A 34 -5.87 -8.90 3.64
C GLY A 34 -4.42 -9.35 3.81
N ASP A 35 -3.51 -8.97 2.91
CA ASP A 35 -2.10 -9.39 2.94
C ASP A 35 -1.14 -8.20 3.07
N SER A 36 -1.31 -7.17 2.24
CA SER A 36 -0.32 -6.08 2.16
C SER A 36 -0.35 -5.17 3.40
N VAL A 37 -1.53 -4.86 3.93
CA VAL A 37 -1.68 -4.02 5.13
C VAL A 37 -1.13 -4.71 6.39
N PRO A 38 -1.45 -5.99 6.70
CA PRO A 38 -0.83 -6.69 7.82
C PRO A 38 0.70 -6.76 7.73
N ARG A 39 1.24 -6.98 6.52
CA ARG A 39 2.69 -6.96 6.29
C ARG A 39 3.28 -5.55 6.47
N TRP A 40 2.57 -4.50 6.06
CA TRP A 40 2.98 -3.13 6.36
C TRP A 40 3.01 -2.86 7.88
N HIS A 41 2.10 -3.43 8.65
CA HIS A 41 2.14 -3.33 10.11
C HIS A 41 3.24 -4.19 10.75
N SER A 42 3.61 -5.32 10.14
CA SER A 42 4.75 -6.12 10.64
C SER A 42 6.08 -5.40 10.43
N LEU A 43 6.20 -4.54 9.41
CA LEU A 43 7.38 -3.69 9.19
C LEU A 43 7.70 -2.84 10.43
N HIS A 44 6.69 -2.28 11.11
CA HIS A 44 6.90 -1.52 12.34
C HIS A 44 7.66 -2.32 13.40
N LYS A 45 7.33 -3.62 13.55
CA LYS A 45 8.00 -4.52 14.50
C LYS A 45 9.42 -4.84 14.05
N ALA A 46 9.65 -5.06 12.76
CA ALA A 46 10.97 -5.33 12.20
C ALA A 46 11.90 -4.12 12.38
N LEU A 47 11.42 -2.91 12.08
CA LEU A 47 12.16 -1.66 12.30
C LEU A 47 12.49 -1.45 13.79
N HIS A 48 11.53 -1.68 14.68
CA HIS A 48 11.75 -1.54 16.12
C HIS A 48 12.78 -2.55 16.66
N ARG A 49 12.85 -3.75 16.07
CA ARG A 49 13.84 -4.78 16.41
C ARG A 49 15.19 -4.59 15.72
N GLU A 50 15.31 -3.54 14.91
CA GLU A 50 16.47 -3.26 14.06
C GLU A 50 16.80 -4.41 13.08
N ASP A 51 15.80 -5.22 12.71
CA ASP A 51 15.97 -6.27 11.71
C ASP A 51 15.90 -5.67 10.30
N MET A 52 17.03 -5.11 9.85
CA MET A 52 17.14 -4.44 8.54
C MET A 52 16.88 -5.40 7.38
N LYS A 53 17.23 -6.68 7.55
CA LYS A 53 17.04 -7.70 6.51
C LYS A 53 15.56 -8.01 6.33
N GLU A 54 14.84 -8.25 7.43
CA GLU A 54 13.39 -8.45 7.40
C GLU A 54 12.69 -7.18 6.90
N SER A 55 13.08 -6.00 7.40
CA SER A 55 12.49 -4.71 7.00
C SER A 55 12.63 -4.46 5.50
N ALA A 56 13.82 -4.68 4.93
CA ALA A 56 14.06 -4.53 3.49
C ALA A 56 13.22 -5.53 2.67
N SER A 57 13.12 -6.79 3.13
CA SER A 57 12.32 -7.82 2.47
C SER A 57 10.83 -7.49 2.45
N ILE A 58 10.29 -7.01 3.57
CA ILE A 58 8.90 -6.58 3.69
C ILE A 58 8.63 -5.41 2.73
N VAL A 59 9.43 -4.35 2.80
CA VAL A 59 9.24 -3.17 1.95
C VAL A 59 9.35 -3.53 0.47
N HIS A 60 10.38 -4.31 0.09
CA HIS A 60 10.58 -4.76 -1.30
C HIS A 60 9.34 -5.46 -1.86
N GLY A 61 8.78 -6.40 -1.10
CA GLY A 61 7.60 -7.16 -1.52
C GLY A 61 6.28 -6.38 -1.50
N LEU A 62 6.21 -5.23 -0.81
CA LEU A 62 5.00 -4.41 -0.72
C LEU A 62 4.90 -3.31 -1.78
N LYS A 63 6.02 -2.88 -2.37
CA LYS A 63 6.05 -1.86 -3.43
C LYS A 63 5.02 -2.06 -4.55
N PRO A 64 4.91 -3.27 -5.17
CA PRO A 64 3.94 -3.46 -6.24
C PRO A 64 2.50 -3.31 -5.73
N SER A 65 2.20 -3.79 -4.52
CA SER A 65 0.86 -3.76 -3.93
C SER A 65 0.29 -2.35 -3.83
N PHE A 66 1.10 -1.36 -3.44
CA PHE A 66 0.67 0.04 -3.40
C PHE A 66 0.27 0.55 -4.79
N THR A 67 1.05 0.22 -5.83
CA THR A 67 0.72 0.66 -7.20
C THR A 67 -0.56 -0.01 -7.67
N MET A 68 -0.68 -1.32 -7.47
CA MET A 68 -1.85 -2.10 -7.86
C MET A 68 -3.13 -1.60 -7.20
N ALA A 69 -3.08 -1.21 -5.92
CA ALA A 69 -4.21 -0.62 -5.21
C ALA A 69 -4.53 0.84 -5.62
N GLY A 70 -3.85 1.40 -6.63
CA GLY A 70 -4.05 2.79 -7.06
C GLY A 70 -3.35 3.83 -6.17
N LEU A 71 -2.46 3.43 -5.27
CA LEU A 71 -1.69 4.30 -4.38
C LEU A 71 -0.34 4.67 -5.00
N THR A 72 -0.35 5.13 -6.25
CA THR A 72 0.86 5.34 -7.07
C THR A 72 1.82 6.37 -6.48
N TRP A 73 1.33 7.34 -5.69
CA TRP A 73 2.14 8.32 -4.96
C TRP A 73 2.74 7.79 -3.64
N ILE A 74 2.19 6.72 -3.07
CA ILE A 74 2.77 6.09 -1.86
C ILE A 74 3.99 5.26 -2.24
N ARG A 75 3.95 4.59 -3.40
CA ARG A 75 5.08 3.77 -3.88
C ARG A 75 6.45 4.47 -3.81
N PRO A 76 6.67 5.69 -4.34
CA PRO A 76 7.98 6.33 -4.26
C PRO A 76 8.42 6.61 -2.81
N LYS A 77 7.49 6.87 -1.88
CA LYS A 77 7.82 7.04 -0.45
C LYS A 77 8.29 5.73 0.17
N VAL A 78 7.65 4.62 -0.21
CA VAL A 78 8.04 3.26 0.18
C VAL A 78 9.41 2.89 -0.42
N GLU A 79 9.73 3.36 -1.62
CA GLU A 79 11.07 3.20 -2.21
C GLU A 79 12.15 3.98 -1.45
N VAL A 80 11.84 5.21 -1.00
CA VAL A 80 12.73 5.98 -0.11
C VAL A 80 12.97 5.24 1.21
N LEU A 81 11.93 4.67 1.82
CA LEU A 81 12.07 3.86 3.03
C LEU A 81 12.95 2.63 2.79
N GLU A 82 12.77 1.92 1.67
CA GLU A 82 13.61 0.76 1.33
C GLU A 82 15.09 1.17 1.21
N GLN A 83 15.34 2.30 0.55
CA GLN A 83 16.70 2.80 0.36
C GLN A 83 17.34 3.18 1.69
N ALA A 84 16.61 3.89 2.56
CA ALA A 84 17.07 4.23 3.90
C ALA A 84 17.42 2.97 4.73
N ILE A 85 16.61 1.92 4.65
CA ILE A 85 16.91 0.64 5.31
C ILE A 85 18.22 0.04 4.78
N LYS A 86 18.41 0.05 3.46
CA LYS A 86 19.62 -0.49 2.80
C LYS A 86 20.89 0.30 3.13
N GLU A 87 20.75 1.60 3.38
CA GLU A 87 21.84 2.50 3.77
C GLU A 87 22.17 2.40 5.27
N ASN A 88 21.47 1.55 6.04
CA ASN A 88 21.59 1.44 7.49
C ASN A 88 21.35 2.78 8.19
N GLU A 89 20.34 3.52 7.73
CA GLU A 89 19.86 4.72 8.41
C GLU A 89 19.48 4.44 9.86
N THR A 90 19.49 5.49 10.69
CA THR A 90 19.13 5.36 12.11
C THR A 90 17.69 4.88 12.27
N ARG A 91 17.45 4.03 13.27
CA ARG A 91 16.12 3.52 13.61
C ARG A 91 15.12 4.67 13.77
N GLU A 92 15.51 5.76 14.42
CA GLU A 92 14.67 6.94 14.62
C GLU A 92 14.23 7.57 13.29
N ASN A 93 15.14 7.68 12.32
CA ASN A 93 14.84 8.20 11.00
C ASN A 93 13.91 7.24 10.22
N LEU A 94 14.21 5.93 10.23
CA LEU A 94 13.38 4.91 9.60
C LEU A 94 11.95 4.89 10.15
N MET A 95 11.81 5.01 11.48
CA MET A 95 10.52 5.08 12.15
C MET A 95 9.76 6.34 11.79
N THR A 96 10.45 7.48 11.64
CA THR A 96 9.84 8.75 11.21
C THR A 96 9.28 8.64 9.79
N ILE A 97 10.06 8.05 8.86
CA ILE A 97 9.61 7.81 7.48
C ILE A 97 8.40 6.85 7.49
N TYR A 98 8.50 5.73 8.23
CA TYR A 98 7.41 4.75 8.37
C TYR A 98 6.12 5.39 8.90
N GLN A 99 6.22 6.21 9.95
CA GLN A 99 5.07 6.89 10.55
C GLN A 99 4.43 7.89 9.60
N THR A 100 5.24 8.63 8.83
CA THR A 100 4.74 9.56 7.82
C THR A 100 3.93 8.82 6.76
N ILE A 101 4.45 7.73 6.21
CA ILE A 101 3.74 6.91 5.21
C ILE A 101 2.50 6.27 5.83
N SER A 102 2.60 5.79 7.07
CA SER A 102 1.48 5.15 7.77
C SER A 102 0.34 6.11 8.07
N ALA A 103 0.63 7.38 8.37
CA ALA A 103 -0.40 8.39 8.58
C ALA A 103 -1.24 8.60 7.31
N GLU A 104 -0.58 8.75 6.15
CA GLU A 104 -1.27 8.85 4.86
C GLU A 104 -2.03 7.57 4.51
N LEU A 105 -1.43 6.41 4.76
CA LEU A 105 -2.08 5.12 4.51
C LEU A 105 -3.36 4.99 5.35
N ASN A 106 -3.34 5.38 6.62
CA ASN A 106 -4.49 5.31 7.51
C ASN A 106 -5.67 6.19 7.06
N GLU A 107 -5.42 7.27 6.32
CA GLU A 107 -6.48 8.08 5.70
C GLU A 107 -7.09 7.39 4.47
N LEU A 108 -6.29 6.59 3.75
CA LEU A 108 -6.68 5.92 2.51
C LEU A 108 -7.29 4.53 2.73
N LEU A 109 -6.92 3.83 3.83
CA LEU A 109 -7.45 2.49 4.12
C LEU A 109 -8.98 2.43 4.19
N PRO A 110 -9.68 3.34 4.89
CA PRO A 110 -11.14 3.32 4.93
C PRO A 110 -11.77 3.50 3.53
N ILE A 111 -11.10 4.24 2.64
CA ILE A 111 -11.55 4.44 1.26
C ILE A 111 -11.43 3.13 0.48
N ILE A 112 -10.29 2.44 0.59
CA ILE A 112 -10.07 1.15 -0.09
C ILE A 112 -11.02 0.08 0.46
N GLU A 113 -11.26 0.06 1.77
CA GLU A 113 -12.25 -0.83 2.40
C GLU A 113 -13.65 -0.59 1.83
N GLN A 114 -14.10 0.68 1.79
CA GLN A 114 -15.40 1.04 1.25
C GLN A 114 -15.54 0.66 -0.24
N GLU A 115 -14.53 0.92 -1.05
CA GLU A 115 -14.54 0.54 -2.47
C GLU A 115 -14.53 -0.97 -2.65
N SER A 116 -13.75 -1.71 -1.85
CA SER A 116 -13.74 -3.17 -1.88
C SER A 116 -15.11 -3.75 -1.53
N GLU A 117 -15.76 -3.27 -0.47
CA GLU A 117 -17.10 -3.69 -0.09
C GLU A 117 -18.14 -3.39 -1.17
N ARG A 118 -18.04 -2.23 -1.82
CA ARG A 118 -18.93 -1.85 -2.92
C ARG A 118 -18.74 -2.75 -4.14
N LEU A 119 -17.49 -2.99 -4.55
CA LEU A 119 -17.17 -3.85 -5.69
C LEU A 119 -17.58 -5.31 -5.43
N LYS A 120 -17.48 -5.79 -4.20
CA LYS A 120 -17.95 -7.12 -3.77
C LYS A 120 -19.43 -7.36 -4.03
N GLN A 121 -20.25 -6.30 -4.09
CA GLN A 121 -21.69 -6.40 -4.39
C GLN A 121 -21.97 -6.42 -5.90
N LEU A 122 -20.97 -6.10 -6.73
CA LEU A 122 -21.08 -6.02 -8.18
C LEU A 122 -20.50 -7.24 -8.91
N GLN A 123 -19.88 -8.18 -8.18
CA GLN A 123 -19.33 -9.44 -8.70
C GLN A 123 -20.40 -10.49 -9.01
#